data_AF-A0A9E4GDE2-F1
#
_entry.id   AF-A0A9E4GDE2-F1
#
_cell.length_a   1.000
_cell.length_b   1.000
_cell.length_c   1.000
_cell.angle_alpha   90.00
_cell.angle_beta   90.00
_cell.angle_gamma   90.00
#
_symmetry.space_group_name_H-M   'P 1'
#
loop_
_entity.id
_entity.type
_entity.pdbx_description
1 polymer ?
#
loop_
_entity_poly.entity_id
_entity_poly.type
_entity_poly.pdbx_seq_one_letter_code
_entity_poly.pdbx_strand_id
1 'polypeptide(L)'
;MRFETTWALGLLAVVALLPLARIVLTRVRIGVGFPSVAVPAGITPSLRHRLAWLPAALQILALALLVVALARPREGLEQVVDVSRGIAIEIVVDRSGSMVAPIAERGPTRLDAVKEVVARFAHGDGSALRGRSNDLLGLIT
;
A
#
# COMPACT_ATOMS: atom_id res chain seq x y z
N MET A 1 2.39 0.38 6.67
CA MET A 1 2.73 -0.53 5.56
C MET A 1 1.59 -1.51 5.35
N ARG A 2 1.03 -1.59 4.14
CA ARG A 2 0.07 -2.64 3.76
C ARG A 2 0.78 -3.63 2.85
N PHE A 3 0.64 -4.92 3.14
CA PHE A 3 1.13 -5.99 2.27
C PHE A 3 -0.03 -6.51 1.43
N GLU A 4 0.08 -6.46 0.11
CA GLU A 4 -1.00 -6.94 -0.78
C GLU A 4 -1.07 -8.47 -0.82
N THR A 5 0.07 -9.13 -0.63
CA THR A 5 0.20 -10.59 -0.66
C THR A 5 0.62 -11.11 0.71
N THR A 6 -0.29 -11.03 1.69
CA THR A 6 -0.06 -11.51 3.07
C THR A 6 0.34 -12.98 3.14
N TRP A 7 -0.17 -13.82 2.23
CA TRP A 7 0.19 -15.24 2.14
C TRP A 7 1.66 -15.49 1.80
N ALA A 8 2.32 -14.55 1.10
CA ALA A 8 3.74 -14.67 0.74
C ALA A 8 4.65 -14.65 1.98
N LEU A 9 4.20 -14.07 3.09
CA LEU A 9 4.91 -14.13 4.38
C LEU A 9 5.00 -15.56 4.93
N GLY A 10 4.11 -16.48 4.53
CA GLY A 10 4.24 -17.89 4.87
C GLY A 10 5.54 -18.53 4.37
N LEU A 11 6.12 -18.00 3.28
CA LEU A 11 7.41 -18.48 2.75
C LEU A 11 8.58 -18.14 3.68
N LEU A 12 8.47 -17.12 4.55
CA LEU A 12 9.49 -16.86 5.58
C LEU A 12 9.61 -18.02 6.56
N ALA A 13 8.52 -18.70 6.88
CA ALA A 13 8.56 -19.88 7.75
C ALA A 13 9.37 -21.02 7.10
N VAL A 14 9.24 -21.21 5.79
CA VAL A 14 10.03 -22.19 5.03
C VAL A 14 11.52 -21.81 5.01
N VAL A 15 11.84 -20.54 4.76
CA VAL A 15 13.22 -20.02 4.79
C VAL A 15 13.84 -20.17 6.19
N ALA A 16 13.06 -19.95 7.26
CA ALA A 16 13.49 -20.12 8.65
C ALA A 16 13.72 -21.59 9.05
N LEU A 17 13.09 -22.55 8.37
CA LEU A 17 13.28 -23.99 8.61
C LEU A 17 14.53 -24.56 7.91
N LEU A 18 15.05 -23.91 6.86
CA LEU A 18 16.27 -24.32 6.16
C LEU A 18 17.53 -24.49 7.07
N PRO A 19 17.84 -23.60 8.02
CA PRO A 19 18.97 -23.81 8.93
C PRO A 19 18.77 -25.02 9.85
N LEU A 20 17.55 -25.24 10.37
CA LEU A 20 17.24 -26.40 11.20
C LEU A 20 17.38 -27.70 10.39
N ALA A 21 16.82 -27.74 9.18
CA ALA A 21 16.96 -28.87 8.27
C ALA A 21 18.43 -29.15 7.93
N ARG A 22 19.24 -28.11 7.63
CA ARG A 22 20.68 -28.27 7.41
C ARG A 22 21.40 -28.84 8.63
N ILE A 23 21.08 -28.38 9.84
CA ILE A 23 21.70 -28.89 11.07
C ILE A 23 21.32 -30.36 11.26
N VAL A 24 20.03 -30.71 11.16
CA VAL A 24 19.55 -32.08 11.34
C VAL A 24 20.14 -33.02 10.28
N LEU A 25 20.11 -32.63 9.00
CA LEU A 25 20.65 -33.44 7.90
C LEU A 25 22.18 -33.57 7.95
N THR A 26 22.90 -32.58 8.48
CA THR A 26 24.36 -32.67 8.67
C THR A 26 24.76 -33.37 9.97
N ARG A 27 23.85 -33.53 10.94
CA ARG A 27 24.05 -34.42 12.10
C ARG A 27 23.98 -35.90 11.71
N VAL A 28 23.32 -36.24 10.61
CA VAL A 28 23.29 -37.61 10.04
C VAL A 28 24.56 -37.89 9.21
N ARG A 29 25.73 -37.42 9.65
CA ARG A 29 26.99 -37.81 9.03
C ARG A 29 27.40 -39.18 9.55
N ILE A 30 27.47 -40.12 8.62
CA ILE A 30 28.14 -41.42 8.75
C ILE A 30 29.57 -41.12 9.23
N GLY A 31 29.87 -41.57 10.45
CA GLY A 31 31.22 -41.47 11.00
C GLY A 31 32.17 -42.30 10.13
N VAL A 32 33.13 -41.65 9.49
CA VAL A 32 34.24 -42.37 8.86
C VAL A 32 35.20 -42.73 9.99
N GLY A 33 35.37 -44.01 10.27
CA GLY A 33 36.30 -44.49 11.30
C GLY A 33 37.73 -44.12 10.92
N PHE A 34 38.38 -43.27 11.71
CA PHE A 34 39.81 -42.97 11.57
C PHE A 34 40.61 -43.96 12.42
N PRO A 35 41.55 -44.75 11.84
CA PRO A 35 42.33 -45.73 12.59
C PRO A 35 43.41 -45.15 13.52
N SER A 36 43.63 -43.82 13.56
CA SER A 36 44.63 -43.22 14.44
C SER A 36 44.23 -41.82 14.90
N VAL A 37 44.37 -41.57 16.21
CA VAL A 37 44.08 -40.28 16.87
C VAL A 37 45.33 -39.39 16.99
N ALA A 38 46.41 -39.73 16.28
CA ALA A 38 47.60 -38.91 16.26
C ALA A 38 47.44 -37.75 15.26
N VAL A 39 47.38 -36.54 15.80
CA VAL A 39 47.39 -35.22 15.13
C VAL A 39 45.99 -34.74 14.68
N PRO A 40 45.50 -33.59 15.19
CA PRO A 40 46.28 -32.39 15.51
C PRO A 40 45.92 -31.71 16.84
N ALA A 41 46.81 -31.81 17.84
CA ALA A 41 46.76 -30.98 19.05
C ALA A 41 47.27 -29.54 18.84
N GLY A 42 47.32 -29.03 17.60
CA GLY A 42 47.94 -27.73 17.28
C GLY A 42 47.38 -26.99 16.06
N ILE A 43 46.25 -27.41 15.49
CA ILE A 43 45.63 -26.67 14.38
C ILE A 43 44.79 -25.53 14.95
N THR A 44 45.29 -24.30 14.87
CA THR A 44 44.47 -23.11 15.09
C THR A 44 43.45 -22.99 13.96
N PRO A 45 42.15 -22.79 14.26
CA PRO A 45 41.13 -22.66 13.23
C PRO A 45 41.43 -21.44 12.35
N SER A 46 41.68 -21.69 11.07
CA SER A 46 41.93 -20.65 10.07
C SER A 46 40.71 -19.73 9.93
N LEU A 47 40.91 -18.50 9.46
CA LEU A 47 39.81 -17.57 9.18
C LEU A 47 38.74 -18.22 8.28
N ARG A 48 39.16 -19.04 7.31
CA ARG A 48 38.24 -19.81 6.45
C ARG A 48 37.32 -20.74 7.23
N HIS A 49 37.83 -21.40 8.28
CA HIS A 49 37.03 -22.26 9.14
C HIS A 49 36.08 -21.43 10.02
N ARG A 50 36.56 -20.31 10.55
CA ARG A 50 35.75 -19.38 11.35
C ARG A 50 34.62 -18.71 10.55
N LEU A 51 34.82 -18.46 9.26
CA LEU A 51 33.84 -17.85 8.37
C LEU A 51 33.02 -18.87 7.56
N ALA A 52 33.18 -20.18 7.79
CA ALA A 52 32.50 -21.20 6.99
C ALA A 52 30.96 -21.14 7.07
N TRP A 53 30.41 -20.55 8.14
CA TRP A 53 28.97 -20.34 8.31
C TRP A 53 28.45 -19.09 7.56
N LEU A 54 29.34 -18.16 7.19
CA LEU A 54 28.95 -16.86 6.62
C LEU A 54 28.24 -17.00 5.26
N PRO A 55 28.70 -17.82 4.29
CA PRO A 55 27.99 -17.99 3.02
C PRO A 55 26.57 -18.56 3.21
N ALA A 56 26.39 -19.48 4.18
CA ALA A 56 25.08 -20.05 4.47
C ALA A 56 24.14 -19.02 5.10
N ALA A 57 24.65 -18.18 6.00
CA ALA A 57 23.88 -17.08 6.60
C ALA A 57 23.46 -16.04 5.54
N LEU A 58 24.37 -15.67 4.64
CA LEU A 58 24.09 -14.73 3.54
C LEU A 58 23.03 -15.27 2.57
N GLN A 59 23.06 -16.57 2.25
CA GLN A 59 22.02 -17.20 1.43
C GLN A 59 20.63 -17.12 2.07
N ILE A 60 20.52 -17.42 3.37
CA ILE A 60 19.25 -17.35 4.11
C ILE A 60 18.74 -15.90 4.15
N LEU A 61 19.64 -14.94 4.41
CA LEU A 61 19.29 -13.53 4.42
C LEU A 61 18.80 -13.05 3.05
N ALA A 62 19.48 -13.44 1.96
CA ALA A 62 19.07 -13.10 0.60
C ALA A 62 17.68 -13.66 0.26
N LEU A 63 17.40 -14.91 0.64
CA LEU A 63 16.07 -15.52 0.47
C LEU A 63 15.00 -14.78 1.30
N ALA A 64 15.30 -14.41 2.55
CA ALA A 64 14.36 -13.66 3.38
C ALA A 64 14.04 -12.29 2.75
N LEU A 65 15.05 -11.57 2.26
CA LEU A 65 14.86 -10.29 1.56
C LEU A 65 14.06 -10.45 0.27
N LEU A 66 14.27 -11.53 -0.49
CA LEU A 66 13.49 -11.83 -1.68
C LEU A 66 12.01 -12.07 -1.35
N VAL A 67 11.72 -12.81 -0.27
CA VAL A 67 10.34 -13.02 0.21
C VAL A 67 9.70 -11.70 0.63
N VAL A 68 10.43 -10.83 1.33
CA VAL A 68 9.94 -9.49 1.70
C VAL A 68 9.66 -8.66 0.46
N ALA A 69 10.54 -8.66 -0.54
CA ALA A 69 10.31 -7.97 -1.81
C ALA A 69 9.07 -8.51 -2.54
N LEU A 70 8.87 -9.83 -2.53
CA LEU A 70 7.71 -10.51 -3.14
C LEU A 70 6.40 -10.17 -2.41
N ALA A 71 6.44 -9.95 -1.10
CA ALA A 71 5.30 -9.48 -0.30
C ALA A 71 4.88 -8.05 -0.66
N ARG A 72 5.66 -7.35 -1.51
CA ARG A 72 5.37 -6.02 -2.05
C ARG A 72 4.94 -5.05 -0.95
N PRO A 73 5.86 -4.68 -0.02
CA PRO A 73 5.57 -3.67 0.98
C PRO A 73 5.21 -2.36 0.29
N ARG A 74 3.93 -1.98 0.35
CA ARG A 74 3.47 -0.69 -0.15
C ARG A 74 3.31 0.25 1.03
N GLU A 75 4.01 1.37 0.96
CA GLU A 75 3.66 2.55 1.73
C GLU A 75 2.40 3.11 1.09
N GLY A 76 1.31 3.11 1.86
CA GLY A 76 0.07 3.70 1.41
C GLY A 76 0.28 5.20 1.40
N LEU A 77 0.58 5.76 0.24
CA LEU A 77 0.35 7.18 0.01
C LEU A 77 -1.15 7.39 0.17
N GLU A 78 -1.44 7.87 1.36
CA GLU A 78 -2.63 8.49 1.90
C GLU A 78 -3.53 9.11 0.83
N GLN A 79 -4.83 8.83 0.96
CA GLN A 79 -5.96 9.48 0.28
C GLN A 79 -5.64 10.05 -1.11
N VAL A 80 -5.55 9.17 -2.11
CA VAL A 80 -5.83 9.61 -3.47
C VAL A 80 -7.30 10.01 -3.48
N VAL A 81 -7.56 11.31 -3.31
CA VAL A 81 -8.82 11.91 -3.75
C VAL A 81 -8.93 11.53 -5.21
N ASP A 82 -9.80 10.57 -5.50
CA ASP A 82 -9.88 9.93 -6.80
C ASP A 82 -10.50 10.92 -7.80
N VAL A 83 -9.68 11.87 -8.28
CA VAL A 83 -10.05 12.82 -9.35
C VAL A 83 -10.47 12.07 -10.61
N SER A 84 -10.10 10.78 -10.75
CA SER A 84 -10.45 9.94 -11.90
C SER A 84 -11.96 9.69 -12.07
N ARG A 85 -12.78 10.01 -11.07
CA ARG A 85 -14.25 9.88 -11.13
C ARG A 85 -15.00 11.21 -11.13
N GLY A 86 -14.32 12.33 -11.36
CA GLY A 86 -15.01 13.60 -11.62
C GLY A 86 -15.75 13.55 -12.96
N ILE A 87 -17.00 14.01 -13.00
CA ILE A 87 -17.73 14.26 -14.26
C ILE A 87 -17.77 15.76 -14.57
N ALA A 88 -17.86 16.10 -15.84
CA ALA A 88 -18.08 17.49 -16.28
C ALA A 88 -19.59 17.77 -16.31
N ILE A 89 -20.00 18.92 -15.76
CA ILE A 89 -21.40 19.33 -15.65
C ILE A 89 -21.51 20.77 -16.11
N GLU A 90 -22.36 20.98 -17.11
CA GLU A 90 -22.70 22.31 -17.59
C GLU A 90 -24.03 22.75 -16.99
N ILE A 91 -24.03 23.89 -16.30
CA ILE A 91 -25.22 24.47 -15.67
C ILE A 91 -25.69 25.64 -16.52
N VAL A 92 -26.91 25.54 -17.05
CA VAL A 92 -27.54 26.61 -17.83
C VAL A 92 -28.56 27.33 -16.96
N VAL A 93 -28.36 28.61 -16.72
CA VAL A 93 -29.20 29.45 -15.86
C VAL A 93 -29.94 30.49 -16.69
N ASP A 94 -31.27 30.47 -16.68
CA ASP A 94 -32.05 31.52 -17.34
C ASP A 94 -31.83 32.90 -16.69
N ARG A 95 -31.72 33.95 -17.52
CA ARG A 95 -31.67 35.37 -17.13
C ARG A 95 -32.83 36.20 -17.67
N SER A 96 -33.87 35.56 -18.18
CA SER A 96 -35.09 36.23 -18.63
C SER A 96 -35.71 37.07 -17.50
N GLY A 97 -36.51 38.08 -17.87
CA GLY A 97 -37.17 38.96 -16.89
C GLY A 97 -38.07 38.22 -15.89
N SER A 98 -38.52 37.01 -16.23
CA SER A 98 -39.29 36.14 -15.32
C SER A 98 -38.48 35.69 -14.09
N MET A 99 -37.16 35.69 -14.17
CA MET A 99 -36.26 35.25 -13.10
C MET A 99 -36.13 36.28 -11.96
N VAL A 100 -36.59 37.52 -12.18
CA VAL A 100 -36.71 38.55 -11.12
C VAL A 100 -37.97 38.34 -10.28
N ALA A 101 -38.92 37.52 -10.75
CA ALA A 101 -40.14 37.23 -10.00
C ALA A 101 -39.80 36.49 -8.68
N PRO A 102 -40.48 36.81 -7.59
CA PRO A 102 -40.29 36.11 -6.32
C PRO A 102 -40.88 34.69 -6.40
N ILE A 103 -40.33 33.77 -5.62
CA ILE A 103 -40.81 32.38 -5.54
C ILE A 103 -42.05 32.26 -4.64
N ALA A 104 -42.16 33.15 -3.65
CA ALA A 104 -43.28 33.23 -2.71
C ALA A 104 -43.60 34.70 -2.42
N GLU A 105 -44.77 35.01 -1.85
CA GLU A 105 -45.23 36.39 -1.63
C GLU A 105 -44.23 37.29 -0.88
N ARG A 106 -43.34 36.71 -0.06
CA ARG A 106 -42.24 37.40 0.63
C ARG A 106 -40.93 36.62 0.54
N GLY A 107 -40.62 36.06 -0.63
CA GLY A 107 -39.43 35.25 -0.87
C GLY A 107 -38.35 35.95 -1.71
N PRO A 108 -37.15 35.34 -1.81
CA PRO A 108 -36.12 35.77 -2.75
C PRO A 108 -36.60 35.66 -4.20
N THR A 109 -35.90 36.34 -5.11
CA THR A 109 -36.14 36.17 -6.54
C THR A 109 -35.81 34.74 -6.97
N ARG A 110 -36.40 34.27 -8.07
CA ARG A 110 -36.04 32.96 -8.67
C ARG A 110 -34.55 32.87 -8.95
N LEU A 111 -33.96 33.95 -9.46
CA LEU A 111 -32.53 34.01 -9.73
C LEU A 111 -31.69 33.85 -8.46
N ASP A 112 -32.10 34.49 -7.35
CA ASP A 112 -31.35 34.39 -6.09
C ASP A 112 -31.45 32.99 -5.48
N ALA A 113 -32.61 32.34 -5.55
CA ALA A 113 -32.73 30.96 -5.11
C ALA A 113 -31.90 30.00 -5.98
N VAL A 114 -31.84 30.22 -7.30
CA VAL A 114 -30.98 29.40 -8.18
C VAL A 114 -29.52 29.55 -7.79
N LYS A 115 -29.03 30.77 -7.53
CA LYS A 115 -27.65 30.99 -7.05
C LYS A 115 -27.37 30.22 -5.77
N GLU A 116 -28.30 30.24 -4.82
CA GLU A 116 -28.16 29.51 -3.56
C GLU A 116 -28.13 27.99 -3.77
N VAL A 117 -29.03 27.45 -4.60
CA VAL A 117 -29.05 26.02 -4.92
C VAL A 117 -27.77 25.60 -5.64
N VAL A 118 -27.27 26.38 -6.60
CA VAL A 118 -26.02 26.10 -7.31
C VAL A 118 -24.82 26.15 -6.36
N ALA A 119 -24.77 27.12 -5.45
CA ALA A 119 -23.71 27.21 -4.45
C ALA A 119 -23.69 25.99 -3.51
N ARG A 120 -24.86 25.58 -3.01
CA ARG A 120 -24.98 24.35 -2.19
C ARG A 120 -24.66 23.09 -2.98
N PHE A 121 -24.98 23.05 -4.27
CA PHE A 121 -24.61 21.93 -5.13
C PHE A 121 -23.09 21.84 -5.31
N ALA A 122 -22.40 22.95 -5.53
CA ALA A 122 -20.95 23.00 -5.71
C ALA A 122 -20.19 22.70 -4.41
N HIS A 123 -20.55 23.38 -3.32
CA HIS A 123 -19.80 23.31 -2.05
C HIS A 123 -20.34 22.28 -1.05
N GLY A 124 -21.58 21.84 -1.23
CA GLY A 124 -22.29 21.04 -0.24
C GLY A 124 -22.97 21.93 0.81
N ASP A 125 -23.95 21.36 1.50
CA ASP A 125 -24.71 22.03 2.56
C ASP A 125 -24.55 21.34 3.93
N GLY A 126 -23.64 20.37 4.02
CA GLY A 126 -23.37 19.60 5.24
C GLY A 126 -24.51 18.66 5.65
N SER A 127 -25.57 18.53 4.85
CA SER A 127 -26.73 17.68 5.12
C SER A 127 -27.07 16.79 3.92
N ALA A 128 -27.86 17.30 2.97
CA ALA A 128 -28.33 16.56 1.81
C ALA A 128 -27.31 16.54 0.66
N LEU A 129 -26.53 17.60 0.50
CA LEU A 129 -25.57 17.76 -0.60
C LEU A 129 -24.15 17.62 -0.08
N ARG A 130 -23.42 16.62 -0.58
CA ARG A 130 -22.04 16.32 -0.20
C ARG A 130 -20.99 17.30 -0.76
N GLY A 131 -21.40 18.20 -1.65
CA GLY A 131 -20.48 19.04 -2.41
C GLY A 131 -19.77 18.26 -3.52
N ARG A 132 -19.37 18.98 -4.56
CA ARG A 132 -18.85 18.41 -5.82
C ARG A 132 -17.47 18.98 -6.14
N SER A 133 -16.55 18.91 -5.17
CA SER A 133 -15.19 19.45 -5.27
C SER A 133 -14.31 18.80 -6.34
N ASN A 134 -14.67 17.59 -6.76
CA ASN A 134 -13.90 16.80 -7.74
C ASN A 134 -14.49 16.86 -9.15
N ASP A 135 -15.65 17.51 -9.33
CA ASP A 135 -16.32 17.62 -10.62
C ASP A 135 -15.97 18.95 -11.30
N LEU A 136 -15.96 18.95 -12.64
CA LEU A 136 -15.77 20.19 -13.41
C LEU A 136 -17.13 20.84 -13.62
N LEU A 137 -17.31 22.06 -13.11
CA LEU A 137 -18.56 22.81 -13.22
C LEU A 137 -18.40 23.96 -14.21
N GLY A 138 -19.14 23.91 -15.31
CA GLY A 138 -19.35 25.02 -16.24
C GLY A 138 -20.67 25.73 -15.95
N LEU A 139 -20.74 27.03 -16.22
CA LEU A 139 -21.96 27.82 -16.05
C LEU A 139 -22.16 28.76 -17.23
N ILE A 140 -23.32 28.65 -17.86
CA ILE A 140 -23.80 29.51 -18.95
C ILE A 140 -25.11 30.16 -18.51
N THR A 141 -25.33 31.41 -18.92
CA THR A 141 -26.45 32.25 -18.49
C THR A 141 -27.08 33.01 -19.65
#